data_AF-A0A7X1IM99-F1
#
_entry.id   AF-A0A7X1IM99-F1
#
_cell.length_a   1.000
_cell.length_b   1.000
_cell.length_c   1.000
_cell.angle_alpha   90.00
_cell.angle_beta   90.00
_cell.angle_gamma   90.00
#
_symmetry.space_group_name_H-M   'P 1'
#
loop_
_entity.id
_entity.type
_entity.pdbx_description
1 polymer ?
#
loop_
_entity_poly.entity_id
_entity_poly.type
_entity_poly.pdbx_seq_one_letter_code
_entity_poly.pdbx_strand_id
1 'polypeptide(L)'
;MTITEGKRGAGSVTANPTRGVRIERVPEKSLRHTEAGRIGLPLRVVDNGVAVADGELVLTHDEAAGMRLELDRLLVTAEGGAA
;
A
#
# COMPACT_ATOMS: atom_id res chain seq x y z
N MET A 1 -35.81 -8.54 3.56
CA MET A 1 -34.61 -8.06 4.27
C MET A 1 -33.70 -7.50 3.20
N THR A 2 -33.75 -6.18 3.01
CA THR A 2 -33.22 -5.50 1.82
C THR A 2 -31.76 -5.13 2.07
N ILE A 3 -30.85 -5.72 1.30
CA ILE A 3 -29.41 -5.43 1.38
C ILE A 3 -29.19 -4.07 0.74
N THR A 4 -28.89 -3.05 1.55
CA THR A 4 -28.51 -1.72 1.06
C THR A 4 -27.08 -1.80 0.53
N GLU A 5 -26.93 -1.83 -0.79
CA GLU A 5 -25.64 -1.74 -1.46
C GLU A 5 -24.95 -0.42 -1.08
N GLY A 6 -23.83 -0.53 -0.37
CA GLY A 6 -22.96 0.58 -0.06
C GLY A 6 -22.41 1.18 -1.36
N LYS A 7 -22.89 2.39 -1.68
CA LYS A 7 -22.36 3.28 -2.70
C LYS A 7 -20.83 3.36 -2.58
N ARG A 8 -20.10 2.65 -3.46
CA ARG A 8 -18.66 2.82 -3.64
C ARG A 8 -18.42 4.28 -4.00
N GLY A 9 -17.95 5.06 -3.03
CA GLY A 9 -17.57 6.45 -3.22
C GLY A 9 -16.42 6.53 -4.21
N ALA A 10 -16.72 6.92 -5.44
CA ALA A 10 -15.74 7.45 -6.36
C ALA A 10 -15.10 8.69 -5.70
N GLY A 11 -13.79 8.61 -5.45
CA GLY A 11 -12.98 9.73 -4.97
C GLY A 11 -13.23 10.13 -3.52
N SER A 12 -12.58 9.45 -2.57
CA SER A 12 -12.31 10.05 -1.25
C SER A 12 -11.26 11.15 -1.42
N VAL A 13 -11.67 12.29 -1.98
CA VAL A 13 -10.98 13.55 -1.74
C VAL A 13 -11.50 14.00 -0.38
N THR A 14 -10.66 13.84 0.64
CA THR A 14 -10.90 14.42 1.97
C THR A 14 -11.31 15.89 1.79
N ALA A 15 -12.39 16.32 2.43
CA ALA A 15 -13.08 17.61 2.19
C ALA A 15 -12.18 18.87 2.32
N ASN A 16 -10.96 18.73 2.81
CA ASN A 16 -9.91 19.74 2.70
C ASN A 16 -8.52 19.07 2.66
N PRO A 17 -7.84 19.00 1.50
CA PRO A 17 -6.56 18.29 1.37
C PRO A 17 -5.39 18.97 2.12
N THR A 18 -5.57 20.24 2.52
CA THR A 18 -4.56 21.05 3.20
C THR A 18 -4.81 21.23 4.70
N ARG A 19 -5.84 20.59 5.28
CA ARG A 19 -6.11 20.68 6.73
C ARG A 19 -6.18 19.31 7.41
N GLY A 20 -5.57 19.24 8.58
CA GLY A 20 -5.51 18.05 9.43
C GLY A 20 -4.29 17.17 9.18
N VAL A 21 -4.23 16.06 9.92
CA VAL A 21 -3.15 15.07 9.84
C VAL A 21 -3.48 14.04 8.76
N ARG A 22 -2.51 13.78 7.88
CA ARG A 22 -2.61 12.84 6.76
C ARG A 22 -1.41 11.91 6.77
N ILE A 23 -1.62 10.70 6.27
CA ILE A 23 -0.56 9.72 6.09
C ILE A 23 -0.47 9.43 4.59
N GLU A 24 0.69 9.69 4.00
CA GLU A 24 0.91 9.61 2.57
C GLU A 24 2.04 8.63 2.26
N ARG A 25 1.99 8.00 1.09
CA ARG A 25 3.12 7.22 0.58
C ARG A 25 4.26 8.16 0.20
N VAL A 26 5.49 7.67 0.37
CA VAL A 26 6.69 8.41 -0.03
C VAL A 26 7.18 7.86 -1.37
N PRO A 27 6.81 8.47 -2.52
CA PRO A 27 7.11 7.92 -3.84
C PRO A 27 8.62 7.81 -4.12
N GLU A 28 9.43 8.65 -3.49
CA GLU A 28 10.89 8.58 -3.57
C GLU A 28 11.52 7.42 -2.78
N LYS A 29 10.75 6.70 -1.95
CA LYS A 29 11.23 5.54 -1.17
C LYS A 29 10.59 4.25 -1.69
N SER A 30 11.43 3.32 -2.12
CA SER A 30 10.99 1.97 -2.50
C SER A 30 10.42 1.20 -1.30
N LEU A 31 9.57 0.22 -1.57
CA LEU A 31 9.16 -0.78 -0.58
C LEU A 31 10.40 -1.42 0.06
N ARG A 32 10.34 -1.65 1.36
CA ARG A 32 11.40 -2.29 2.13
C ARG A 32 11.01 -3.70 2.54
N HIS A 33 12.02 -4.52 2.80
CA HIS A 33 11.85 -5.79 3.49
C HIS A 33 12.36 -5.65 4.92
N THR A 34 11.54 -6.06 5.87
CA THR A 34 11.93 -6.17 7.28
C THR A 34 12.77 -7.42 7.50
N GLU A 35 13.46 -7.51 8.64
CA GLU A 35 14.24 -8.70 9.03
C GLU A 35 13.38 -9.98 9.13
N ALA A 36 12.08 -9.82 9.41
CA ALA A 36 11.12 -10.92 9.44
C ALA A 36 10.55 -11.28 8.04
N GLY A 37 11.13 -10.76 6.96
CA GLY A 37 10.68 -11.02 5.58
C GLY A 37 9.40 -10.31 5.15
N ARG A 38 8.82 -9.46 6.02
CA ARG A 38 7.60 -8.70 5.72
C ARG A 38 7.87 -7.47 4.86
N ILE A 39 6.87 -7.05 4.10
CA ILE A 39 6.93 -5.83 3.29
C ILE A 39 6.64 -4.63 4.17
N GLY A 40 7.58 -3.70 4.26
CA GLY A 40 7.43 -2.37 4.82
C GLY A 40 7.12 -1.36 3.72
N LEU A 41 6.02 -0.63 3.87
CA LEU A 41 5.66 0.50 3.02
C LEU A 41 6.08 1.80 3.70
N PRO A 42 7.03 2.57 3.13
CA PRO A 42 7.41 3.87 3.68
C PRO A 42 6.28 4.89 3.56
N LEU A 43 5.99 5.56 4.67
CA LEU A 43 4.94 6.56 4.79
C LEU A 43 5.50 7.85 5.38
N ARG A 44 4.80 8.95 5.15
CA ARG A 44 5.05 10.27 5.74
C ARG A 44 3.77 10.80 6.35
N VAL A 45 3.90 11.35 7.55
CA VAL A 45 2.83 12.08 8.24
C VAL A 45 2.94 13.55 7.85
N VAL A 46 1.83 14.08 7.35
CA VAL A 46 1.69 15.46 6.91
C VAL A 46 0.62 16.13 7.77
N ASP A 47 0.96 17.21 8.46
CA ASP A 47 0.01 18.04 9.19
C ASP A 47 -0.14 19.39 8.50
N ASN A 48 -1.36 19.70 8.05
CA ASN A 48 -1.68 20.93 7.33
C ASN A 48 -0.73 21.23 6.14
N GLY A 49 -0.33 20.18 5.40
CA GLY A 49 0.58 20.29 4.25
C GLY A 49 2.07 20.28 4.60
N VAL A 50 2.44 20.22 5.88
CA VAL A 50 3.83 20.17 6.34
C VAL A 50 4.19 18.76 6.78
N ALA A 51 5.31 18.23 6.28
CA ALA A 51 5.86 16.96 6.72
C ALA A 51 6.33 17.05 8.17
N VAL A 52 5.77 16.23 9.07
CA VAL A 52 6.09 16.26 10.51
C VAL A 52 6.77 15.00 11.02
N ALA A 53 6.57 13.86 10.35
CA ALA A 53 7.22 12.61 10.69
C ALA A 53 7.27 11.65 9.50
N ASP A 54 8.22 10.72 9.54
CA ASP A 54 8.25 9.55 8.67
C ASP A 54 7.79 8.32 9.47
N GLY A 55 7.19 7.35 8.79
CA GLY A 55 6.76 6.08 9.37
C GLY A 55 6.85 4.94 8.38
N GLU A 56 6.58 3.72 8.85
CA GLU A 56 6.54 2.52 8.01
C GLU A 56 5.31 1.70 8.37
N LEU A 57 4.51 1.34 7.36
CA LEU A 57 3.44 0.37 7.51
C LEU A 57 3.98 -1.01 7.14
N VAL A 58 4.18 -1.86 8.16
CA VAL A 58 4.60 -3.24 7.98
C VAL A 58 3.38 -4.11 7.70
N LEU A 59 3.34 -4.75 6.54
CA LEU A 59 2.29 -5.68 6.16
C LEU A 59 2.54 -7.02 6.86
N THR A 60 1.71 -7.35 7.84
CA THR A 60 1.89 -8.53 8.70
C THR A 60 1.10 -9.77 8.27
N HIS A 61 0.37 -9.72 7.15
CA HIS A 61 -0.40 -10.88 6.70
C HIS A 61 0.52 -11.89 6.02
N ASP A 62 0.65 -13.07 6.63
CA ASP A 62 1.47 -14.18 6.13
C ASP A 62 1.05 -14.64 4.72
N GLU A 63 -0.24 -14.49 4.37
CA GLU A 63 -0.77 -14.80 3.04
C GLU A 63 -0.22 -13.89 1.93
N ALA A 64 0.20 -12.66 2.25
CA ALA A 64 0.76 -11.75 1.25
C ALA A 64 2.12 -12.23 0.74
N ALA A 65 2.91 -12.90 1.59
CA ALA A 65 4.15 -13.54 1.19
C ALA A 65 3.88 -14.73 0.25
N GLY A 66 2.88 -15.55 0.55
CA GLY A 66 2.45 -16.65 -0.32
C GLY A 66 1.94 -16.17 -1.67
N MET A 67 1.11 -15.12 -1.68
CA MET A 67 0.59 -14.52 -2.91
C MET A 67 1.69 -13.90 -3.78
N ARG A 68 2.72 -13.30 -3.15
CA ARG A 68 3.86 -12.75 -3.89
C ARG A 68 4.72 -13.85 -4.51
N LEU A 69 5.00 -14.94 -3.78
CA LEU A 69 5.73 -16.09 -4.32
C LEU A 69 5.01 -16.69 -5.55
N GLU A 70 3.68 -16.80 -5.49
CA GLU A 70 2.90 -17.31 -6.62
C GLU A 70 2.91 -16.33 -7.80
N LEU A 71 2.84 -15.03 -7.55
CA LEU A 71 2.98 -14.00 -8.59
C LEU A 71 4.35 -14.03 -9.25
N ASP A 72 5.44 -14.11 -8.48
CA ASP A 72 6.80 -14.18 -9.02
C ASP A 72 6.97 -15.46 -9.86
N ARG A 73 6.42 -16.60 -9.41
CA ARG A 73 6.39 -17.85 -10.19
C ARG A 73 5.68 -17.68 -11.54
N LEU A 74 4.49 -17.07 -11.54
CA LEU A 74 3.71 -16.86 -12.75
C LEU A 74 4.42 -15.91 -13.73
N LEU A 75 5.06 -14.86 -13.22
CA LEU A 75 5.79 -13.88 -14.04
C LEU A 75 7.06 -14.46 -14.66
N VAL A 76 7.84 -15.26 -13.90
CA VAL A 76 9.00 -15.99 -14.45
C VAL A 76 8.57 -16.98 -15.54
N THR A 77 7.41 -17.61 -15.36
CA THR A 77 6.84 -18.53 -16.36
C THR A 77 6.40 -17.78 -17.62
N ALA A 78 5.88 -16.55 -17.48
CA ALA A 78 5.49 -15.70 -18.60
C ALA A 78 6.70 -15.20 -19.42
N GLU A 79 7.84 -14.93 -18.78
CA GLU A 79 9.06 -14.50 -19.49
C GLU A 79 9.85 -15.66 -20.15
N GLY A 80 9.64 -16.90 -19.71
CA GLY A 80 10.22 -18.10 -20.31
C GLY A 80 9.33 -18.83 -21.32
N GLY A 81 8.09 -18.35 -21.54
CA GLY A 81 7.07 -18.99 -22.35
C GLY A 81 6.94 -18.43 -23.76
N ALA A 82 8.06 -18.35 -24.50
CA ALA A 82 8.07 -18.18 -25.95
C ALA A 82 9.04 -19.19 -26.54
N ALA A 83 8.55 -20.41 -26.77
CA ALA A 83 9.19 -21.43 -27.58
C ALA A 83 8.14 -22.04 -28.51
#